data_AF-A0A960VDF4-F1
#
_entry.id   AF-A0A960VDF4-F1
#
_cell.length_a   1.000
_cell.length_b   1.000
_cell.length_c   1.000
_cell.angle_alpha   90.00
_cell.angle_beta   90.00
_cell.angle_gamma   90.00
#
_symmetry.space_group_name_H-M   'P 1'
#
loop_
_entity.id
_entity.type
_entity.pdbx_description
1 polymer ?
#
loop_
_entity_poly.entity_id
_entity_poly.type
_entity_poly.pdbx_seq_one_letter_code
_entity_poly.pdbx_strand_id
1 'polypeptide(L)'
;MGFWNGIAVGLTTMLGVYIWSRSLGLCMIIGISMVSSMIIASVSGAAIPLILVKTGQDPATSSSIFLTTVTDVMGFLSFLGIATLLMSYI
;
A
#
# COMPACT_ATOMS: atom_id res chain seq x y z
N MET A 1 0.50 -2.28 -14.08
CA MET A 1 -0.15 -1.01 -13.67
C MET A 1 0.25 -0.56 -12.27
N GLY A 2 0.31 -1.45 -11.27
CA GLY A 2 0.62 -1.09 -9.88
C GLY A 2 1.92 -0.32 -9.65
N PHE A 3 3.00 -0.65 -10.35
CA PHE A 3 4.30 0.01 -10.17
C PHE A 3 4.28 1.51 -10.54
N TRP A 4 3.80 1.86 -11.74
CA TRP A 4 3.69 3.25 -12.18
C TRP A 4 2.71 4.07 -11.33
N ASN A 5 1.58 3.46 -10.94
CA ASN A 5 0.63 4.10 -10.04
C ASN A 5 1.23 4.32 -8.65
N GLY A 6 1.97 3.34 -8.13
CA GLY A 6 2.68 3.44 -6.85
C GLY A 6 3.70 4.57 -6.83
N ILE A 7 4.46 4.76 -7.92
CA ILE A 7 5.39 5.88 -8.05
C ILE A 7 4.63 7.21 -8.06
N ALA A 8 3.58 7.36 -8.85
CA ALA A 8 2.81 8.60 -8.95
C ALA A 8 2.14 8.98 -7.61
N VAL A 9 1.50 8.02 -6.95
CA VAL A 9 0.86 8.22 -5.65
C VAL A 9 1.89 8.45 -4.55
N GLY A 10 3.01 7.71 -4.56
CA GLY A 10 4.09 7.86 -3.59
C GLY A 10 4.77 9.23 -3.67
N LEU A 11 5.01 9.76 -4.88
CA LEU A 11 5.56 11.11 -5.07
C LEU A 11 4.61 12.20 -4.58
N THR A 12 3.32 12.09 -4.90
CA THR A 12 2.34 13.10 -4.47
C THR A 12 2.14 13.09 -2.96
N THR A 13 2.12 11.91 -2.32
CA THR A 13 2.06 11.82 -0.86
C THR A 13 3.36 12.24 -0.17
N MET A 14 4.53 11.93 -0.73
CA MET A 14 5.81 12.45 -0.21
C MET A 14 5.82 13.98 -0.18
N LEU A 15 5.36 14.62 -1.26
CA LEU A 15 5.27 16.08 -1.33
C LEU A 15 4.31 16.65 -0.27
N GLY A 16 3.13 16.04 -0.11
CA GLY A 16 2.18 16.44 0.93
C GLY A 16 2.75 16.33 2.35
N VAL A 17 3.41 15.22 2.66
CA VAL A 17 4.09 14.99 3.95
C VAL A 17 5.23 15.97 4.15
N TYR A 18 6.00 16.28 3.10
CA TYR A 18 7.13 17.19 3.18
C TYR A 18 6.68 18.59 3.59
N ILE A 19 5.60 19.07 2.98
CA ILE A 19 5.01 20.39 3.27
C ILE A 19 4.52 20.45 4.74
N TRP A 20 3.95 19.36 5.25
CA TRP A 20 3.36 19.33 6.59
C TRP A 20 4.40 19.06 7.69
N SER A 21 5.17 17.99 7.56
CA SER A 21 6.05 17.50 8.63
C SER A 21 7.41 18.19 8.65
N ARG A 22 7.88 18.72 7.51
CA ARG A 22 9.25 19.24 7.30
C ARG A 22 10.37 18.26 7.71
N SER A 23 10.04 16.99 7.96
CA SER A 23 10.97 15.92 8.33
C SER A 23 11.28 15.04 7.13
N LEU A 24 12.55 15.02 6.72
CA LEU A 24 13.01 14.19 5.61
C LEU A 24 12.83 12.69 5.89
N GLY A 25 13.00 12.27 7.15
CA GLY A 25 12.87 10.88 7.55
C GLY A 25 11.44 10.35 7.34
N LEU A 26 10.44 11.13 7.77
CA LEU A 26 9.02 10.78 7.60
C LEU A 26 8.62 10.72 6.11
N CYS A 27 9.15 11.63 5.29
CA CYS A 27 8.96 11.59 3.84
C CYS A 27 9.50 10.30 3.21
N MET A 28 10.73 9.90 3.56
CA MET A 28 11.31 8.67 3.01
C MET A 28 10.52 7.43 3.42
N ILE A 29 10.12 7.34 4.70
CA ILE A 29 9.32 6.22 5.21
C ILE A 29 8.00 6.13 4.45
N ILE A 30 7.27 7.23 4.32
CA ILE A 30 5.95 7.24 3.65
C ILE A 30 6.09 6.97 2.15
N GLY A 31 7.08 7.57 1.47
CA GLY A 31 7.28 7.37 0.03
C GLY A 31 7.58 5.93 -0.32
N ILE A 32 8.52 5.30 0.37
CA ILE A 32 8.89 3.90 0.14
C ILE A 32 7.72 2.99 0.51
N SER A 33 7.01 3.29 1.61
CA SER A 33 5.83 2.54 2.03
C SER A 33 4.71 2.58 1.01
N MET A 34 4.45 3.73 0.41
CA MET A 34 3.39 3.87 -0.59
C MET A 34 3.70 3.10 -1.88
N VAL A 35 4.96 3.11 -2.33
CA VAL A 35 5.35 2.31 -3.50
C VAL A 35 5.19 0.82 -3.21
N SER A 36 5.67 0.35 -2.04
CA SER A 36 5.55 -1.04 -1.61
C SER A 36 4.09 -1.48 -1.51
N SER A 37 3.25 -0.70 -0.81
CA SER A 37 1.83 -1.02 -0.62
C SER A 37 1.07 -1.08 -1.94
N MET A 38 1.38 -0.21 -2.90
CA MET A 38 0.69 -0.19 -4.19
C MET A 38 1.07 -1.36 -5.10
N ILE A 39 2.31 -1.86 -5.00
CA ILE A 39 2.71 -3.11 -5.66
C ILE A 39 1.87 -4.25 -5.12
N ILE A 40 1.80 -4.40 -3.80
CA ILE A 40 1.04 -5.44 -3.12
C ILE A 40 -0.45 -5.34 -3.44
N ALA A 41 -1.02 -4.13 -3.36
CA ALA A 41 -2.42 -3.86 -3.68
C ALA A 41 -2.76 -4.25 -5.12
N SER A 42 -1.86 -4.00 -6.07
CA SER A 42 -2.09 -4.36 -7.46
C SER A 42 -2.10 -5.88 -7.71
N VAL A 43 -1.27 -6.63 -6.97
CA VAL A 43 -1.29 -8.09 -7.01
C VAL A 43 -2.55 -8.61 -6.33
N SER A 44 -2.88 -8.07 -5.16
CA SER A 44 -4.06 -8.47 -4.39
C SER A 44 -5.37 -8.15 -5.10
N GLY A 45 -5.44 -7.03 -5.83
CA GLY A 45 -6.59 -6.63 -6.63
C GLY A 45 -6.93 -7.60 -7.76
N ALA A 46 -5.93 -8.32 -8.29
CA ALA A 46 -6.16 -9.37 -9.26
C ALA A 46 -6.34 -10.75 -8.60
N ALA A 47 -5.63 -11.02 -7.49
CA ALA A 47 -5.65 -12.32 -6.83
C ALA A 47 -6.94 -12.58 -6.03
N ILE A 48 -7.45 -11.59 -5.29
CA ILE A 48 -8.63 -11.74 -4.41
C ILE A 48 -9.87 -12.20 -5.20
N PRO A 49 -10.25 -11.57 -6.32
CA PRO A 49 -11.40 -12.03 -7.11
C PRO A 49 -11.22 -13.46 -7.61
N LEU A 50 -10.01 -13.82 -8.08
CA LEU A 50 -9.71 -15.16 -8.59
C LEU A 50 -9.81 -16.23 -7.49
N ILE A 51 -9.35 -15.92 -6.29
CA ILE A 51 -9.44 -16.83 -5.14
C ILE A 51 -10.90 -17.01 -4.73
N LEU A 52 -11.69 -15.92 -4.67
CA LEU A 52 -13.12 -15.99 -4.33
C LEU A 52 -13.90 -16.87 -5.31
N VAL A 53 -13.70 -16.65 -6.63
CA VAL A 53 -14.30 -17.49 -7.69
C VAL A 53 -13.92 -18.95 -7.50
N LYS A 54 -12.65 -19.24 -7.20
CA LYS A 54 -12.16 -20.60 -7.00
C LYS A 54 -12.77 -21.28 -5.76
N THR A 55 -13.12 -20.51 -4.73
CA THR A 55 -13.81 -20.98 -3.53
C THR A 55 -15.34 -21.04 -3.66
N GLY A 56 -15.90 -20.68 -4.83
CA GLY A 56 -17.34 -20.69 -5.07
C GLY A 56 -18.10 -19.55 -4.38
N GLN A 57 -17.40 -18.52 -3.90
CA GLN A 57 -17.99 -17.34 -3.27
C GLN A 57 -18.25 -16.25 -4.31
N ASP A 58 -19.35 -15.52 -4.17
CA ASP A 58 -19.73 -14.45 -5.10
C ASP A 58 -18.74 -13.26 -5.00
N PRO A 59 -17.94 -13.00 -6.05
CA PRO A 59 -16.96 -11.91 -6.03
C PRO A 59 -17.64 -10.54 -5.98
N ALA A 60 -18.85 -10.42 -6.54
CA ALA A 60 -19.51 -9.13 -6.69
C ALA A 60 -19.83 -8.44 -5.36
N THR A 61 -20.22 -9.20 -4.33
CA THR A 61 -20.58 -8.67 -3.01
C THR A 61 -19.41 -8.67 -2.03
N SER A 62 -18.54 -9.68 -2.11
CA SER A 62 -17.48 -9.86 -1.11
C SER A 62 -16.13 -9.30 -1.54
N SER A 63 -15.84 -9.21 -2.85
CA SER A 63 -14.50 -8.83 -3.32
C SER A 63 -14.10 -7.41 -2.94
N SER A 64 -15.05 -6.46 -2.82
CA SER A 64 -14.73 -5.08 -2.45
C SER A 64 -14.24 -4.99 -1.01
N ILE A 65 -14.95 -5.63 -0.07
CA ILE A 65 -14.61 -5.66 1.36
C ILE A 65 -13.29 -6.41 1.60
N PHE A 66 -13.11 -7.57 0.96
CA PHE A 66 -11.85 -8.30 1.04
C PHE A 66 -10.69 -7.50 0.42
N LEU A 67 -10.92 -6.81 -0.70
CA LEU A 67 -9.90 -5.98 -1.31
C LEU A 67 -9.50 -4.80 -0.43
N THR A 68 -10.47 -4.08 0.14
CA THR A 68 -10.18 -2.94 1.03
C THR A 68 -9.47 -3.39 2.29
N THR A 69 -9.90 -4.48 2.92
CA THR A 69 -9.24 -5.01 4.13
C THR A 69 -7.80 -5.44 3.87
N VAL A 70 -7.54 -6.15 2.77
CA VAL A 70 -6.17 -6.56 2.44
C VAL A 70 -5.31 -5.34 2.10
N THR A 71 -5.82 -4.39 1.32
CA THR A 71 -5.03 -3.18 1.00
C THR A 71 -4.79 -2.31 2.23
N ASP A 72 -5.72 -2.24 3.19
CA ASP A 72 -5.55 -1.52 4.46
C ASP A 72 -4.47 -2.18 5.31
N VAL A 73 -4.53 -3.50 5.51
CA VAL A 73 -3.54 -4.26 6.29
C VAL A 73 -2.16 -4.17 5.65
N MET A 74 -2.05 -4.34 4.33
CA MET A 74 -0.76 -4.27 3.63
C MET A 74 -0.21 -2.84 3.58
N GLY A 75 -1.08 -1.82 3.54
CA GLY A 75 -0.70 -0.43 3.67
C GLY A 75 -0.09 -0.13 5.04
N PHE A 76 -0.78 -0.53 6.11
CA PHE A 76 -0.28 -0.39 7.49
C PHE A 76 1.02 -1.18 7.73
N LEU A 77 1.09 -2.43 7.26
CA LEU A 77 2.28 -3.27 7.40
C LEU A 77 3.47 -2.71 6.64
N SER A 78 3.26 -2.17 5.43
CA SER A 78 4.35 -1.54 4.66
C SER A 78 4.89 -0.34 5.42
N PHE A 79 4.01 0.50 5.97
CA PHE A 79 4.42 1.69 6.70
C PHE A 79 5.16 1.34 7.98
N LEU A 80 4.58 0.46 8.81
CA LEU A 80 5.16 0.08 10.08
C LEU A 80 6.45 -0.74 9.88
N GLY A 81 6.49 -1.62 8.89
CA GLY A 81 7.67 -2.42 8.55
C GLY A 81 8.84 -1.54 8.11
N ILE A 82 8.60 -0.60 7.21
CA ILE A 82 9.65 0.34 6.76
C ILE A 82 10.03 1.30 7.89
N ALA A 83 9.07 1.80 8.67
CA ALA A 83 9.37 2.64 9.82
C ALA A 83 10.26 1.90 10.83
N THR A 84 9.98 0.62 11.11
CA THR A 84 10.77 -0.19 12.05
C THR A 84 12.18 -0.48 11.51
N LEU A 85 12.29 -0.81 10.22
CA LEU A 85 13.59 -1.05 9.58
C LEU A 85 14.46 0.22 9.53
N LEU A 86 13.84 1.36 9.21
CA LEU A 86 14.54 2.63 9.06
C LEU A 86 14.78 3.32 10.41
N MET A 87 13.98 3.03 11.44
CA MET A 87 14.22 3.48 12.82
C MET A 87 15.57 3.00 13.37
N SER A 88 16.11 1.89 12.86
CA SER A 88 17.46 1.46 13.24
C SER A 88 18.57 2.26 12.55
N TYR A 89 18.26 3.03 11.50
CA TYR A 89 19.23 3.78 10.69
C TYR A 89 19.13 5.30 10.87
N ILE A 90 18.04 5.78 11.48
CA ILE A 90 17.78 7.18 11.85
C ILE A 90 18.16 7.38 13.31
#